data_AF-A0A6J4PEI9-F1
#
_entry.id   AF-A0A6J4PEI9-F1
#
_cell.length_a   1.000
_cell.length_b   1.000
_cell.length_c   1.000
_cell.angle_alpha   90.00
_cell.angle_beta   90.00
_cell.angle_gamma   90.00
#
_symmetry.space_group_name_H-M   'P 1'
#
loop_
_entity.id
_entity.type
_entity.pdbx_description
1 polymer ?
#
loop_
_entity_poly.entity_id
_entity_poly.type
_entity_poly.pdbx_seq_one_letter_code
_entity_poly.pdbx_strand_id
1 'polypeptide(L)'
;QILLWDVSNQERNWLTVNSAHPLLGERLKLLALYAQFWKLETELDLANAGVQEQPRKGKLSLFKSILEFKDSKLFLQGAPFFGIPMSLAIVGVLWLIGGIFSRTSIWQLDWLWGDRSILWGCLPIGFSIGTLMRINYFFPDIIPRETASPSLPEILSNPESLPLDAEPVRLEGQLLGRSGMSNWLGQDLILQTATGLVRLHYVSRFGYIGSLWPFLFKETTRPSDLIGTSVVATGWLRRGATVAIDLESLRSQGGRVSDSGHPIWSAVLAFAAAIWGAYIIIQGPR
;
A
#
# COMPACT_ATOMS: atom_id res chain seq x y z
N GLN A 1 20.33 -14.01 2.67
CA GLN A 1 20.12 -12.56 2.52
C GLN A 1 18.64 -12.21 2.36
N ILE A 2 17.89 -12.79 1.40
CA ILE A 2 16.45 -12.51 1.21
C ILE A 2 15.61 -12.65 2.49
N LEU A 3 15.84 -13.72 3.26
CA LEU A 3 15.14 -13.99 4.53
C LEU A 3 15.51 -13.02 5.66
N LEU A 4 16.53 -12.17 5.49
CA LEU A 4 16.90 -11.19 6.51
C LEU A 4 15.82 -10.14 6.67
N TRP A 5 15.20 -9.70 5.57
CA TRP A 5 14.07 -8.77 5.60
C TRP A 5 12.97 -9.26 6.56
N ASP A 6 12.64 -10.55 6.48
CA ASP A 6 11.60 -11.18 7.29
C ASP A 6 11.91 -11.15 8.80
N VAL A 7 13.19 -11.02 9.18
CA VAL A 7 13.64 -11.10 10.57
C VAL A 7 14.08 -9.74 11.13
N SER A 8 14.79 -8.94 10.34
CA SER A 8 15.43 -7.70 10.79
C SER A 8 14.59 -6.45 10.59
N ASN A 9 13.65 -6.45 9.63
CA ASN A 9 12.89 -5.25 9.31
C ASN A 9 12.03 -4.82 10.53
N GLN A 10 12.14 -3.54 10.90
CA GLN A 10 11.47 -2.97 12.07
C GLN A 10 9.95 -2.95 11.90
N GLU A 11 9.48 -2.76 10.66
CA GLU A 11 8.08 -2.57 10.30
C GLU A 11 7.36 -3.86 9.89
N ARG A 12 8.05 -5.00 9.96
CA ARG A 12 7.50 -6.29 9.52
C ARG A 12 6.16 -6.64 10.19
N ASN A 13 6.02 -6.36 11.49
CA ASN A 13 4.81 -6.67 12.25
C ASN A 13 3.60 -5.86 11.77
N TRP A 14 3.83 -4.60 11.38
CA TRP A 14 2.79 -3.76 10.79
C TRP A 14 2.39 -4.26 9.40
N LEU A 15 3.36 -4.69 8.60
CA LEU A 15 3.13 -5.22 7.25
C LEU A 15 2.45 -6.59 7.22
N THR A 16 2.53 -7.35 8.32
CA THR A 16 1.98 -8.71 8.42
C THR A 16 0.64 -8.78 9.16
N VAL A 17 0.05 -7.66 9.60
CA VAL A 17 -1.25 -7.64 10.32
C VAL A 17 -2.35 -8.37 9.54
N ASN A 18 -2.34 -8.27 8.22
CA ASN A 18 -3.32 -8.94 7.35
C ASN A 18 -2.85 -10.32 6.82
N SER A 19 -1.75 -10.84 7.35
CA SER A 19 -1.23 -12.15 6.97
C SER A 19 -1.78 -13.22 7.91
N ALA A 20 -2.25 -14.35 7.35
CA ALA A 20 -2.76 -15.46 8.15
C ALA A 20 -1.65 -16.19 8.94
N HIS A 21 -0.39 -15.99 8.56
CA HIS A 21 0.76 -16.68 9.11
C HIS A 21 1.95 -15.72 9.30
N PRO A 22 2.85 -15.99 10.26
CA PRO A 22 4.13 -15.30 10.36
C PRO A 22 4.97 -15.48 9.09
N LEU A 23 5.92 -14.57 8.88
CA LEU A 23 6.80 -14.59 7.72
C LEU A 23 7.65 -15.86 7.68
N LEU A 24 8.08 -16.25 6.48
CA LEU A 24 8.86 -17.47 6.28
C LEU A 24 10.17 -17.41 7.08
N GLY A 25 10.89 -16.29 7.03
CA GLY A 25 12.14 -16.11 7.78
C GLY A 25 11.96 -16.19 9.29
N GLU A 26 10.85 -15.68 9.85
CA GLU A 26 10.56 -15.81 11.29
C GLU A 26 10.31 -17.26 11.69
N ARG A 27 9.56 -18.01 10.88
CA ARG A 27 9.29 -19.43 11.10
C ARG A 27 10.57 -20.25 11.03
N LEU A 28 11.42 -19.98 10.04
CA LEU A 28 12.72 -20.63 9.90
C LEU A 28 13.69 -20.27 11.03
N LYS A 29 13.68 -19.02 11.50
CA LYS A 29 14.46 -18.60 12.68
C LYS A 29 14.01 -19.36 13.93
N LEU A 30 12.72 -19.51 14.14
CA LEU A 30 12.18 -20.27 15.27
C LEU A 30 12.61 -21.75 15.22
N LEU A 31 12.60 -22.37 14.03
CA LEU A 31 13.13 -23.71 13.83
C LEU A 31 14.65 -23.78 14.08
N ALA A 32 15.42 -22.78 13.65
CA ALA A 32 16.86 -22.70 13.88
C ALA A 32 17.18 -22.57 15.39
N LEU A 33 16.39 -21.81 16.15
CA LEU A 33 16.52 -21.69 17.60
C LEU A 33 16.25 -23.04 18.30
N TYR A 34 15.25 -23.79 17.85
CA TYR A 34 15.06 -25.15 18.35
C TYR A 34 16.24 -26.04 18.01
N ALA A 35 16.67 -26.09 16.76
CA ALA A 35 17.82 -26.90 16.38
C ALA A 35 19.06 -26.56 17.22
N GLN A 36 19.32 -25.28 17.50
CA GLN A 36 20.40 -24.84 18.38
C GLN A 36 20.22 -25.32 19.83
N PHE A 37 19.00 -25.25 20.39
CA PHE A 37 18.69 -25.78 21.72
C PHE A 37 18.98 -27.29 21.80
N TRP A 38 18.61 -28.03 20.76
CA TRP A 38 18.85 -29.47 20.64
C TRP A 38 20.28 -29.81 20.15
N LYS A 39 21.14 -28.81 19.94
CA LYS A 39 22.52 -28.94 19.43
C LYS A 39 22.61 -29.67 18.09
N LEU A 40 21.61 -29.49 17.25
CA LEU A 40 21.58 -29.99 15.88
C LEU A 40 22.30 -29.01 14.96
N GLU A 41 22.98 -29.54 13.95
CA GLU A 41 23.54 -28.72 12.87
C GLU A 41 22.41 -28.11 12.05
N THR A 42 22.57 -26.85 11.65
CA THR A 42 21.59 -26.13 10.83
C THR A 42 22.24 -25.68 9.53
N GLU A 43 21.55 -25.89 8.41
CA GLU A 43 22.02 -25.40 7.10
C GLU A 43 21.86 -23.88 6.96
N LEU A 44 20.97 -23.28 7.76
CA LEU A 44 20.62 -21.88 7.75
C LEU A 44 20.95 -21.23 9.10
N ASP A 45 21.98 -20.40 9.15
CA ASP A 45 22.33 -19.60 10.33
C ASP A 45 21.41 -18.36 10.46
N LEU A 46 20.17 -18.61 10.88
CA LEU A 46 19.17 -17.56 11.13
C LEU A 46 18.97 -17.27 12.62
N ALA A 47 19.51 -18.11 13.51
CA ALA A 47 19.38 -17.95 14.95
C ALA A 47 19.97 -16.62 15.42
N ASN A 48 21.14 -16.26 14.86
CA ASN A 48 21.85 -15.02 15.14
C ASN A 48 21.40 -13.86 14.24
N ALA A 49 20.64 -14.13 13.19
CA ALA A 49 20.19 -13.11 12.24
C ALA A 49 19.15 -12.16 12.88
N GLY A 50 19.32 -10.86 12.66
CA GLY A 50 18.40 -9.82 13.15
C GLY A 50 18.51 -9.50 14.64
N VAL A 51 19.57 -9.96 15.33
CA VAL A 51 19.97 -9.41 16.64
C VAL A 51 20.68 -8.08 16.40
N GLN A 52 19.94 -7.07 15.92
CA GLN A 52 20.34 -5.69 16.17
C GLN A 52 19.90 -5.38 17.59
N GLU A 53 20.85 -5.09 18.48
CA GLU A 53 20.57 -4.56 19.81
C GLU A 53 19.70 -3.32 19.66
N GLN A 54 18.39 -3.46 19.87
CA GLN A 54 17.55 -2.28 19.98
C GLN A 54 18.03 -1.53 21.22
N PRO A 55 18.45 -0.26 21.12
CA PRO A 55 18.72 0.52 22.30
C PRO A 55 17.42 0.54 23.10
N ARG A 56 17.47 0.07 24.35
CA ARG A 56 16.36 0.19 25.31
C ARG A 56 15.91 1.65 25.29
N LYS A 57 14.84 1.96 24.56
CA LYS A 57 14.30 3.32 24.46
C LYS A 57 13.79 3.69 25.85
N GLY A 58 14.63 4.38 26.61
CA GLY A 58 14.24 5.03 27.86
C GLY A 58 13.06 5.96 27.60
N LYS A 59 12.14 6.06 28.57
CA LYS A 59 10.89 6.84 28.55
C LYS A 59 10.98 8.08 27.62
N LEU A 60 10.63 7.91 26.35
CA LEU A 60 10.71 8.96 25.35
C LEU A 60 9.45 9.82 25.46
N SER A 61 9.60 11.14 25.45
CA SER A 61 8.48 12.06 25.58
C SER A 61 7.49 11.87 24.41
N LEU A 62 6.18 11.87 24.71
CA LEU A 62 5.11 11.70 23.72
C LEU A 62 5.21 12.72 22.57
N PHE A 63 5.70 13.93 22.83
CA PHE A 63 5.89 14.96 21.80
C PHE A 63 7.05 14.66 20.84
N LYS A 64 8.16 14.08 21.32
CA LYS A 64 9.29 13.71 20.45
C LYS A 64 8.94 12.51 19.57
N SER A 65 8.17 11.56 20.10
CA SER A 65 7.66 10.43 19.32
C SER A 65 6.67 10.85 18.22
N ILE A 66 5.80 11.84 18.46
CA ILE A 66 4.92 12.40 17.41
C ILE A 66 5.74 13.09 16.30
N LEU A 67 6.81 13.81 16.66
CA LEU A 67 7.66 14.51 15.69
C LEU A 67 8.53 13.54 14.87
N GLU A 68 9.08 12.49 15.49
CA GLU A 68 9.81 11.40 14.80
C GLU A 68 8.85 10.54 13.95
N PHE A 69 7.59 10.38 14.36
CA PHE A 69 6.56 9.66 13.60
C PHE A 69 6.18 10.37 12.30
N LYS A 70 6.30 11.70 12.24
CA LYS A 70 6.07 12.49 11.02
C LYS A 70 7.05 12.15 9.88
N ASP A 71 8.27 11.73 10.22
CA ASP A 71 9.31 11.33 9.25
C ASP A 71 9.27 9.84 8.92
N SER A 72 8.39 9.07 9.55
CA SER A 72 8.28 7.63 9.30
C SER A 72 7.51 7.36 8.01
N LYS A 73 8.12 6.60 7.09
CA LYS A 73 7.46 6.07 5.88
C LYS A 73 6.15 5.33 6.22
N LEU A 74 6.03 4.80 7.43
CA LEU A 74 4.78 4.23 7.97
C LEU A 74 3.61 5.20 7.99
N PHE A 75 3.81 6.45 8.39
CA PHE A 75 2.75 7.44 8.44
C PHE A 75 2.17 7.67 7.04
N LEU A 76 3.05 7.75 6.05
CA LEU A 76 2.64 7.93 4.66
C LEU A 76 1.97 6.68 4.09
N GLN A 77 2.41 5.49 4.48
CA GLN A 77 1.75 4.22 4.13
C GLN A 77 0.33 4.14 4.72
N GLY A 78 0.17 4.57 5.97
CA GLY A 78 -1.10 4.60 6.69
C GLY A 78 -1.90 5.89 6.54
N ALA A 79 -1.45 6.84 5.70
CA ALA A 79 -2.00 8.20 5.67
C ALA A 79 -3.54 8.27 5.51
N PRO A 80 -4.20 7.45 4.65
CA PRO A 80 -5.66 7.44 4.57
C PRO A 80 -6.33 7.11 5.92
N PHE A 81 -5.75 6.20 6.70
CA PHE A 81 -6.29 5.77 7.99
C PHE A 81 -5.98 6.79 9.09
N PHE A 82 -4.79 7.40 9.09
CA PHE A 82 -4.43 8.46 10.05
C PHE A 82 -5.11 9.80 9.77
N GLY A 83 -5.56 10.05 8.54
CA GLY A 83 -6.35 11.23 8.18
C GLY A 83 -7.67 11.32 8.94
N ILE A 84 -8.27 10.17 9.26
CA ILE A 84 -9.54 10.08 10.02
C ILE A 84 -9.38 10.62 11.46
N PRO A 85 -8.51 10.06 12.34
CA PRO A 85 -8.32 10.57 13.68
C PRO A 85 -7.76 12.00 13.69
N MET A 86 -6.95 12.38 12.70
CA MET A 86 -6.48 13.76 12.56
C MET A 86 -7.65 14.73 12.32
N SER A 87 -8.59 14.37 11.43
CA SER A 87 -9.80 15.17 11.17
C SER A 87 -10.70 15.26 12.40
N LEU A 88 -10.85 14.16 13.15
CA LEU A 88 -11.59 14.14 14.42
C LEU A 88 -10.96 15.06 15.47
N ALA A 89 -9.63 15.07 15.58
CA ALA A 89 -8.93 15.96 16.49
C ALA A 89 -9.17 17.43 16.13
N ILE A 90 -9.10 17.78 14.84
CA ILE A 90 -9.39 19.13 14.34
C ILE A 90 -10.83 19.53 14.67
N VAL A 91 -11.80 18.66 14.39
CA VAL A 91 -13.21 18.91 14.72
C VAL A 91 -13.40 19.05 16.23
N GLY A 92 -12.76 18.21 17.05
CA GLY A 92 -12.81 18.32 18.51
C GLY A 92 -12.30 19.68 19.02
N VAL A 93 -11.22 20.21 18.44
CA VAL A 93 -10.72 21.57 18.74
C VAL A 93 -11.72 22.63 18.30
N LEU A 94 -12.28 22.53 17.09
CA LEU A 94 -13.32 23.44 16.60
C LEU A 94 -14.56 23.41 17.51
N TRP A 95 -14.98 22.25 17.96
CA TRP A 95 -16.07 22.09 18.93
C TRP A 95 -15.74 22.76 20.25
N LEU A 96 -14.56 22.55 20.81
CA LEU A 96 -14.13 23.21 22.05
C LEU A 96 -14.15 24.73 21.90
N ILE A 97 -13.68 25.25 20.77
CA ILE A 97 -13.76 26.67 20.43
C ILE A 97 -15.23 27.11 20.42
N GLY A 98 -16.09 26.46 19.63
CA GLY A 98 -17.52 26.77 19.57
C GLY A 98 -18.20 26.76 20.94
N GLY A 99 -17.88 25.80 21.81
CA GLY A 99 -18.42 25.70 23.16
C GLY A 99 -17.94 26.80 24.12
N ILE A 100 -16.72 27.33 23.92
CA ILE A 100 -16.22 28.49 24.68
C ILE A 100 -16.92 29.76 24.20
N PHE A 101 -17.05 29.93 22.88
CA PHE A 101 -17.65 31.11 22.25
C PHE A 101 -19.17 31.20 22.47
N SER A 102 -19.86 30.07 22.60
CA SER A 102 -21.29 30.06 22.94
C SER A 102 -21.55 30.57 24.35
N ARG A 103 -20.63 30.33 25.29
CA ARG A 103 -20.70 30.95 26.63
C ARG A 103 -20.45 32.45 26.62
N THR A 104 -19.73 32.98 25.64
CA THR A 104 -19.44 34.42 25.52
C THR A 104 -20.43 35.17 24.61
N SER A 105 -21.53 34.53 24.18
CA SER A 105 -22.62 35.12 23.37
C SER A 105 -22.18 35.66 22.00
N ILE A 106 -21.18 35.05 21.38
CA ILE A 106 -20.78 35.36 20.00
C ILE A 106 -21.59 34.47 19.05
N TRP A 107 -22.77 34.96 18.65
CA TRP A 107 -23.76 34.25 17.82
C TRP A 107 -23.22 33.71 16.48
N GLN A 108 -22.14 34.28 15.96
CA GLN A 108 -21.53 33.87 14.68
C GLN A 108 -20.79 32.53 14.74
N LEU A 109 -20.48 32.02 15.94
CA LEU A 109 -19.70 30.80 16.16
C LEU A 109 -20.49 29.68 16.86
N ASP A 110 -21.75 29.94 17.23
CA ASP A 110 -22.63 28.97 17.91
C ASP A 110 -22.93 27.73 17.05
N TRP A 111 -22.99 27.89 15.72
CA TRP A 111 -23.22 26.79 14.78
C TRP A 111 -22.13 25.71 14.89
N LEU A 112 -20.91 26.09 15.26
CA LEU A 112 -19.78 25.18 15.37
C LEU A 112 -19.98 24.15 16.50
N TRP A 113 -20.70 24.51 17.57
CA TRP A 113 -21.01 23.62 18.70
C TRP A 113 -22.18 22.69 18.42
N GLY A 114 -23.20 23.14 17.68
CA GLY A 114 -24.45 22.41 17.47
C GLY A 114 -24.42 21.40 16.33
N ASP A 115 -23.54 21.59 15.34
CA ASP A 115 -23.64 20.85 14.08
C ASP A 115 -22.86 19.53 14.09
N ARG A 116 -23.60 18.43 14.23
CA ARG A 116 -23.06 17.06 14.13
C ARG A 116 -22.67 16.67 12.71
N SER A 117 -23.17 17.35 11.69
CA SER A 117 -22.83 17.06 10.29
C SER A 117 -21.34 17.33 10.00
N ILE A 118 -20.75 18.31 10.68
CA ILE A 118 -19.32 18.63 10.60
C ILE A 118 -18.48 17.42 11.06
N LEU A 119 -18.89 16.76 12.14
CA LEU A 119 -18.22 15.57 12.66
C LEU A 119 -18.27 14.41 11.66
N TRP A 120 -19.45 14.14 11.09
CA TRP A 120 -19.60 13.03 10.15
C TRP A 120 -18.98 13.32 8.78
N GLY A 121 -19.03 14.57 8.32
CA GLY A 121 -18.46 15.00 7.06
C GLY A 121 -16.94 15.13 7.08
N CYS A 122 -16.32 15.40 8.24
CA CYS A 122 -14.86 15.51 8.33
C CYS A 122 -14.16 14.16 8.15
N LEU A 123 -14.79 13.04 8.54
CA LEU A 123 -14.18 11.70 8.44
C LEU A 123 -13.80 11.33 7.00
N PRO A 124 -14.73 11.36 6.02
CA PRO A 124 -14.39 11.06 4.63
C PRO A 124 -13.49 12.13 4.00
N ILE A 125 -13.55 13.39 4.46
CA ILE A 125 -12.61 14.45 4.02
C ILE A 125 -11.18 14.15 4.52
N GLY A 126 -11.02 13.75 5.78
CA GLY A 126 -9.73 13.35 6.36
C GLY A 126 -9.14 12.14 5.63
N PHE A 127 -9.97 11.13 5.33
CA PHE A 127 -9.58 9.99 4.49
C PHE A 127 -9.15 10.42 3.08
N SER A 128 -9.89 11.35 2.45
CA SER A 128 -9.54 11.89 1.13
C SER A 128 -8.17 12.58 1.15
N ILE A 129 -7.93 13.47 2.11
CA ILE A 129 -6.65 14.19 2.24
C ILE A 129 -5.50 13.18 2.43
N GLY A 130 -5.67 12.20 3.33
CA GLY A 130 -4.67 11.15 3.54
C GLY A 130 -4.39 10.31 2.29
N THR A 131 -5.41 10.05 1.48
CA THR A 131 -5.26 9.36 0.19
C THR A 131 -4.49 10.21 -0.82
N LEU A 132 -4.85 11.49 -0.99
CA LEU A 132 -4.15 12.40 -1.89
C LEU A 132 -2.68 12.59 -1.51
N MET A 133 -2.37 12.69 -0.21
CA MET A 133 -0.99 12.77 0.27
C MET A 133 -0.17 11.53 -0.10
N ARG A 134 -0.78 10.34 -0.08
CA ARG A 134 -0.11 9.08 -0.37
C ARG A 134 0.10 8.83 -1.87
N ILE A 135 -0.84 9.23 -2.73
CA ILE A 135 -0.84 8.85 -4.17
C ILE A 135 0.49 9.17 -4.86
N ASN A 136 0.96 10.40 -4.78
CA ASN A 136 2.15 10.83 -5.52
C ASN A 136 3.43 10.14 -5.06
N TYR A 137 3.51 9.82 -3.75
CA TYR A 137 4.66 9.07 -3.22
C TYR A 137 4.56 7.59 -3.57
N PHE A 138 3.36 7.02 -3.51
CA PHE A 138 3.15 5.60 -3.74
C PHE A 138 3.26 5.23 -5.22
N PHE A 139 2.86 6.12 -6.14
CA PHE A 139 2.92 5.94 -7.60
C PHE A 139 3.73 7.08 -8.25
N PRO A 140 5.05 7.13 -8.06
CA PRO A 140 5.89 8.12 -8.73
C PRO A 140 5.97 7.85 -10.23
N ASP A 141 6.09 8.91 -11.05
CA ASP A 141 6.14 8.77 -12.50
C ASP A 141 7.31 7.86 -12.95
N ILE A 142 7.00 6.86 -13.80
CA ILE A 142 8.00 5.96 -14.35
C ILE A 142 8.65 6.62 -15.58
N ILE A 143 9.88 7.08 -15.43
CA ILE A 143 10.67 7.62 -16.55
C ILE A 143 11.35 6.45 -17.28
N PRO A 144 11.07 6.21 -18.58
CA PRO A 144 11.55 5.02 -19.31
C PRO A 144 13.08 4.86 -19.38
N ARG A 145 13.85 5.92 -19.11
CA ARG A 145 15.33 5.89 -19.13
C ARG A 145 15.94 5.37 -17.84
N GLU A 146 15.19 5.38 -16.73
CA GLU A 146 15.69 5.03 -15.40
C GLU A 146 15.20 3.66 -14.90
N THR A 147 14.30 3.00 -15.65
CA THR A 147 13.84 1.65 -15.30
C THR A 147 14.98 0.65 -15.43
N ALA A 148 15.55 0.28 -14.29
CA ALA A 148 16.49 -0.82 -14.19
C ALA A 148 15.78 -2.16 -14.51
N SER A 149 16.54 -3.12 -15.02
CA SER A 149 16.13 -4.53 -15.17
C SER A 149 16.87 -5.43 -14.16
N PRO A 150 16.78 -5.15 -12.85
CA PRO A 150 17.51 -5.91 -11.84
C PRO A 150 16.96 -7.34 -11.72
N SER A 151 17.80 -8.23 -11.23
CA SER A 151 17.39 -9.60 -10.92
C SER A 151 16.45 -9.61 -9.72
N LEU A 152 15.44 -10.50 -9.68
CA LEU A 152 14.54 -10.56 -8.52
C LEU A 152 15.29 -10.75 -7.17
N PRO A 153 16.27 -11.66 -7.06
CA PRO A 153 16.99 -11.88 -5.80
C PRO A 153 17.73 -10.64 -5.29
N GLU A 154 18.28 -9.83 -6.19
CA GLU A 154 19.00 -8.60 -5.87
C GLU A 154 18.07 -7.60 -5.19
N ILE A 155 16.88 -7.39 -5.76
CA ILE A 155 15.90 -6.46 -5.19
C ILE A 155 15.38 -6.97 -3.84
N LEU A 156 15.15 -8.28 -3.75
CA LEU A 156 14.67 -8.93 -2.53
C LEU A 156 15.73 -9.01 -1.42
N SER A 157 16.99 -8.76 -1.75
CA SER A 157 18.08 -8.84 -0.78
C SER A 157 18.14 -7.64 0.17
N ASN A 158 17.50 -6.52 -0.18
CA ASN A 158 17.51 -5.30 0.63
C ASN A 158 16.63 -5.43 1.88
N PRO A 159 17.21 -5.51 3.09
CA PRO A 159 16.44 -5.73 4.33
C PRO A 159 15.65 -4.50 4.80
N GLU A 160 16.03 -3.30 4.37
CA GLU A 160 15.42 -2.02 4.81
C GLU A 160 14.31 -1.54 3.86
N SER A 161 14.07 -2.26 2.76
CA SER A 161 13.04 -1.89 1.79
C SER A 161 11.63 -1.98 2.39
N LEU A 162 10.80 -0.97 2.10
CA LEU A 162 9.39 -0.95 2.49
C LEU A 162 8.49 -0.99 1.24
N PRO A 163 7.22 -1.40 1.35
CA PRO A 163 6.29 -1.39 0.22
C PRO A 163 6.05 0.00 -0.37
N LEU A 164 6.30 1.02 0.45
CA LEU A 164 6.18 2.42 0.07
C LEU A 164 7.35 2.86 -0.84
N ASP A 165 8.51 2.22 -0.73
CA ASP A 165 9.66 2.47 -1.59
C ASP A 165 9.37 1.85 -2.96
N ALA A 166 8.69 2.64 -3.80
CA ALA A 166 8.28 2.23 -5.12
C ALA A 166 9.50 2.20 -6.05
N GLU A 167 10.03 1.01 -6.32
CA GLU A 167 11.13 0.83 -7.27
C GLU A 167 10.56 0.61 -8.67
N PRO A 168 10.78 1.53 -9.63
CA PRO A 168 10.31 1.35 -11.00
C PRO A 168 11.13 0.26 -11.68
N VAL A 169 10.47 -0.84 -12.06
CA VAL A 169 11.12 -2.00 -12.67
C VAL A 169 10.52 -2.33 -14.02
N ARG A 170 11.37 -2.88 -14.89
CA ARG A 170 10.95 -3.52 -16.14
C ARG A 170 11.47 -4.95 -16.17
N LEU A 171 10.56 -5.92 -16.06
CA LEU A 171 10.89 -7.33 -16.02
C LEU A 171 10.27 -8.07 -17.20
N GLU A 172 11.02 -9.00 -17.76
CA GLU A 172 10.60 -9.83 -18.88
C GLU A 172 10.44 -11.28 -18.42
N GLY A 173 9.41 -11.95 -18.92
CA GLY A 173 9.10 -13.30 -18.46
C GLY A 173 7.87 -13.89 -19.13
N GLN A 174 7.46 -15.07 -18.68
CA GLN A 174 6.20 -15.69 -19.08
C GLN A 174 5.10 -15.31 -18.09
N LEU A 175 3.94 -14.89 -18.60
CA LEU A 175 2.79 -14.63 -17.75
C LEU A 175 2.09 -15.94 -17.38
N LEU A 176 2.06 -16.25 -16.10
CA LEU A 176 1.31 -17.34 -15.51
C LEU A 176 0.05 -16.81 -14.82
N GLY A 177 -0.97 -17.65 -14.74
CA GLY A 177 -2.23 -17.31 -14.11
C GLY A 177 -3.35 -18.21 -14.60
N ARG A 178 -4.55 -18.03 -14.04
CA ARG A 178 -5.73 -18.75 -14.52
C ARG A 178 -6.35 -18.03 -15.71
N SER A 179 -6.85 -18.77 -16.69
CA SER A 179 -7.46 -18.21 -17.89
C SER A 179 -8.98 -18.03 -17.75
N GLY A 180 -9.56 -17.22 -18.65
CA GLY A 180 -11.00 -17.03 -18.76
C GLY A 180 -11.64 -16.34 -17.54
N MET A 181 -12.87 -16.73 -17.21
CA MET A 181 -13.67 -16.09 -16.14
C MET A 181 -13.07 -16.25 -14.74
N SER A 182 -12.25 -17.29 -14.53
CA SER A 182 -11.61 -17.56 -13.24
C SER A 182 -10.57 -16.51 -12.82
N ASN A 183 -10.15 -15.64 -13.75
CA ASN A 183 -9.23 -14.52 -13.51
C ASN A 183 -9.73 -13.22 -14.13
N TRP A 184 -11.06 -13.08 -14.22
CA TRP A 184 -11.70 -11.94 -14.90
C TRP A 184 -11.27 -10.57 -14.35
N LEU A 185 -10.99 -10.50 -13.05
CA LEU A 185 -10.55 -9.30 -12.35
C LEU A 185 -9.01 -9.14 -12.31
N GLY A 186 -8.24 -10.00 -12.98
CA GLY A 186 -6.77 -9.95 -12.96
C GLY A 186 -6.15 -10.22 -11.59
N GLN A 187 -6.80 -11.06 -10.77
CA GLN A 187 -6.41 -11.35 -9.39
C GLN A 187 -5.24 -12.34 -9.28
N ASP A 188 -5.13 -13.24 -10.26
CA ASP A 188 -4.16 -14.33 -10.30
C ASP A 188 -3.24 -14.15 -11.51
N LEU A 189 -2.31 -13.21 -11.38
CA LEU A 189 -1.29 -12.90 -12.38
C LEU A 189 0.08 -13.04 -11.73
N ILE A 190 0.91 -13.91 -12.28
CA ILE A 190 2.26 -14.20 -11.80
C ILE A 190 3.21 -14.11 -12.99
N LEU A 191 4.26 -13.31 -12.87
CA LEU A 191 5.32 -13.27 -13.88
C LEU A 191 6.40 -14.28 -13.51
N GLN A 192 6.68 -15.20 -14.42
CA GLN A 192 7.84 -16.07 -14.36
C GLN A 192 9.00 -15.43 -15.09
N THR A 193 9.93 -14.87 -14.34
CA THR A 193 11.20 -14.35 -14.85
C THR A 193 12.27 -15.44 -14.84
N ALA A 194 13.43 -15.17 -15.43
CA ALA A 194 14.57 -16.10 -15.38
C ALA A 194 15.04 -16.41 -13.94
N THR A 195 14.78 -15.50 -13.00
CA THR A 195 15.30 -15.58 -11.62
C THR A 195 14.26 -15.96 -10.58
N GLY A 196 12.99 -16.09 -10.96
CA GLY A 196 11.93 -16.46 -10.02
C GLY A 196 10.52 -16.07 -10.46
N LEU A 197 9.58 -16.20 -9.52
CA LEU A 197 8.17 -15.87 -9.69
C LEU A 197 7.84 -14.60 -8.90
N VAL A 198 7.08 -13.69 -9.49
CA VAL A 198 6.60 -12.48 -8.81
C VAL A 198 5.13 -12.24 -9.12
N ARG A 199 4.35 -11.88 -8.09
CA ARG A 199 2.92 -11.58 -8.27
C ARG A 199 2.76 -10.22 -8.95
N LEU A 200 1.80 -10.11 -9.84
CA LEU A 200 1.42 -8.85 -10.48
C LEU A 200 0.07 -8.39 -9.95
N HIS A 201 -0.05 -7.10 -9.64
CA HIS A 201 -1.33 -6.46 -9.34
C HIS A 201 -1.75 -5.61 -10.53
N TYR A 202 -2.87 -6.01 -11.12
CA TYR A 202 -3.49 -5.28 -12.21
C TYR A 202 -4.79 -4.64 -11.75
N VAL A 203 -5.00 -3.39 -12.12
CA VAL A 203 -6.31 -2.73 -12.03
C VAL A 203 -6.59 -2.12 -13.39
N SER A 204 -7.74 -2.46 -13.99
CA SER A 204 -8.12 -1.87 -15.28
C SER A 204 -8.14 -0.33 -15.20
N ARG A 205 -7.86 0.36 -16.30
CA ARG A 205 -7.97 1.82 -16.37
C ARG A 205 -9.37 2.33 -15.97
N PHE A 206 -10.41 1.57 -16.30
CA PHE A 206 -11.79 1.83 -15.88
C PHE A 206 -12.19 1.05 -14.61
N GLY A 207 -11.21 0.52 -13.88
CA GLY A 207 -11.37 -0.07 -12.56
C GLY A 207 -12.13 -1.38 -12.58
N TYR A 208 -12.78 -1.69 -11.47
CA TYR A 208 -13.60 -2.89 -11.38
C TYR A 208 -14.78 -2.87 -12.37
N ILE A 209 -15.31 -1.69 -12.71
CA ILE A 209 -16.36 -1.53 -13.73
C ILE A 209 -15.79 -1.78 -15.14
N GLY A 210 -14.52 -1.41 -15.35
CA GLY A 210 -13.75 -1.71 -16.57
C GLY A 210 -13.65 -3.21 -16.87
N SER A 211 -13.70 -4.05 -15.83
CA SER A 211 -13.79 -5.49 -16.03
C SER A 211 -15.15 -5.92 -16.60
N LEU A 212 -16.23 -5.16 -16.40
CA LEU A 212 -17.56 -5.41 -16.98
C LEU A 212 -17.69 -4.84 -18.41
N TRP A 213 -16.86 -3.85 -18.74
CA TRP A 213 -16.76 -3.19 -20.04
C TRP A 213 -16.58 -4.08 -21.28
N PRO A 214 -15.98 -5.28 -21.22
CA PRO A 214 -15.86 -6.15 -22.38
C PRO A 214 -17.19 -6.66 -22.94
N PHE A 215 -18.28 -6.56 -22.15
CA PHE A 215 -19.64 -6.76 -22.67
C PHE A 215 -20.12 -5.59 -23.54
N LEU A 216 -19.52 -4.40 -23.40
CA LEU A 216 -19.92 -3.16 -24.07
C LEU A 216 -18.93 -2.74 -25.18
N PHE A 217 -17.62 -2.93 -25.00
CA PHE A 217 -16.59 -2.57 -25.99
C PHE A 217 -15.49 -3.63 -26.05
N LYS A 218 -15.25 -4.19 -27.24
CA LYS A 218 -14.47 -5.41 -27.50
C LYS A 218 -12.94 -5.21 -27.53
N GLU A 219 -12.44 -3.97 -27.45
CA GLU A 219 -11.07 -3.65 -27.88
C GLU A 219 -9.98 -3.60 -26.78
N THR A 220 -10.31 -3.78 -25.51
CA THR A 220 -9.29 -3.76 -24.45
C THR A 220 -8.63 -5.13 -24.31
N THR A 221 -7.35 -5.25 -24.69
CA THR A 221 -6.55 -6.46 -24.41
C THR A 221 -6.50 -6.68 -22.91
N ARG A 222 -6.98 -7.84 -22.44
CA ARG A 222 -6.92 -8.15 -21.00
C ARG A 222 -5.60 -8.84 -20.66
N PRO A 223 -5.10 -8.66 -19.43
CA PRO A 223 -3.97 -9.46 -18.96
C PRO A 223 -4.23 -10.97 -19.01
N SER A 224 -5.49 -11.39 -18.79
CA SER A 224 -5.91 -12.79 -18.89
C SER A 224 -5.70 -13.41 -20.27
N ASP A 225 -5.76 -12.58 -21.32
CA ASP A 225 -5.61 -13.02 -22.71
C ASP A 225 -4.13 -13.20 -23.10
N LEU A 226 -3.23 -12.69 -22.26
CA LEU A 226 -1.78 -12.77 -22.42
C LEU A 226 -1.17 -13.91 -21.59
N ILE A 227 -1.98 -14.67 -20.86
CA ILE A 227 -1.52 -15.81 -20.06
C ILE A 227 -0.92 -16.88 -20.98
N GLY A 228 0.23 -17.40 -20.56
CA GLY A 228 1.05 -18.35 -21.32
C GLY A 228 2.01 -17.70 -22.31
N THR A 229 1.90 -16.38 -22.56
CA THR A 229 2.77 -15.66 -23.49
C THR A 229 3.96 -15.00 -22.79
N SER A 230 5.02 -14.74 -23.55
CA SER A 230 6.13 -13.91 -23.07
C SER A 230 5.72 -12.44 -23.10
N VAL A 231 5.86 -11.78 -21.95
CA VAL A 231 5.45 -10.40 -21.72
C VAL A 231 6.57 -9.62 -21.02
N VAL A 232 6.53 -8.32 -21.25
CA VAL A 232 7.32 -7.32 -20.56
C VAL A 232 6.39 -6.59 -19.61
N ALA A 233 6.61 -6.76 -18.31
CA ALA A 233 5.89 -6.06 -17.25
C ALA A 233 6.66 -4.82 -16.85
N THR A 234 6.00 -3.67 -16.85
CA THR A 234 6.53 -2.40 -16.32
C THR A 234 5.63 -1.92 -15.20
N GLY A 235 6.22 -1.50 -14.10
CA GLY A 235 5.47 -1.05 -12.93
C GLY A 235 6.37 -0.77 -11.74
N TRP A 236 5.76 -0.69 -10.56
CA TRP A 236 6.47 -0.46 -9.30
C TRP A 236 6.54 -1.76 -8.51
N LEU A 237 7.75 -2.24 -8.27
CA LEU A 237 7.96 -3.38 -7.39
C LEU A 237 7.83 -2.91 -5.94
N ARG A 238 7.11 -3.70 -5.14
CA ARG A 238 6.92 -3.46 -3.71
C ARG A 238 7.42 -4.65 -2.92
N ARG A 239 8.38 -4.39 -2.03
CA ARG A 239 8.83 -5.36 -1.05
C ARG A 239 7.99 -5.22 0.23
N GLY A 240 7.05 -6.14 0.40
CA GLY A 240 6.32 -6.35 1.65
C GLY A 240 6.34 -7.81 2.07
N ALA A 241 5.39 -8.21 2.94
CA ALA A 241 5.21 -9.59 3.35
C ALA A 241 5.01 -10.54 2.14
N THR A 242 4.33 -10.04 1.11
CA THR A 242 4.30 -10.63 -0.23
C THR A 242 4.90 -9.62 -1.20
N VAL A 243 5.81 -10.10 -2.04
CA VAL A 243 6.41 -9.28 -3.10
C VAL A 243 5.44 -9.22 -4.26
N ALA A 244 5.13 -8.01 -4.71
CA ALA A 244 4.28 -7.81 -5.86
C ALA A 244 4.74 -6.61 -6.68
N ILE A 245 4.42 -6.63 -7.97
CA ILE A 245 4.57 -5.49 -8.87
C ILE A 245 3.19 -4.92 -9.11
N ASP A 246 3.00 -3.66 -8.73
CA ASP A 246 1.85 -2.90 -9.19
C ASP A 246 2.12 -2.52 -10.65
N LEU A 247 1.39 -3.15 -11.56
CA LEU A 247 1.57 -2.93 -12.99
C LEU A 247 1.19 -1.50 -13.36
N GLU A 248 1.97 -0.93 -14.27
CA GLU A 248 1.62 0.26 -15.04
C GLU A 248 1.24 -0.16 -16.47
N SER A 249 2.08 -0.99 -17.10
CA SER A 249 1.76 -1.58 -18.40
C SER A 249 2.30 -3.00 -18.53
N LEU A 250 1.56 -3.80 -19.30
CA LEU A 250 1.93 -5.15 -19.67
C LEU A 250 1.97 -5.22 -21.20
N ARG A 251 3.14 -5.54 -21.76
CA ARG A 251 3.34 -5.59 -23.22
C ARG A 251 3.67 -7.00 -23.66
N SER A 252 2.95 -7.52 -24.64
CA SER A 252 3.28 -8.78 -25.30
C SER A 252 4.22 -8.56 -26.48
N GLN A 253 5.03 -9.57 -26.82
CA GLN A 253 5.87 -9.55 -28.03
C GLN A 253 5.05 -9.31 -29.31
N GLY A 254 3.77 -9.68 -29.32
CA GLY A 254 2.84 -9.41 -30.43
C GLY A 254 2.29 -7.99 -30.50
N GLY A 255 2.86 -7.03 -29.76
CA GLY A 255 2.47 -5.62 -29.78
C GLY A 255 1.21 -5.26 -28.99
N ARG A 256 0.55 -6.24 -28.35
CA ARG A 256 -0.60 -6.00 -27.49
C ARG A 256 -0.15 -5.37 -26.16
N VAL A 257 -0.84 -4.31 -25.75
CA VAL A 257 -0.54 -3.56 -24.52
C VAL A 257 -1.79 -3.55 -23.62
N SER A 258 -1.58 -3.80 -22.33
CA SER A 258 -2.60 -3.67 -21.29
C SER A 258 -2.09 -2.72 -20.22
N ASP A 259 -2.69 -1.53 -20.14
CA ASP A 259 -2.35 -0.51 -19.15
C ASP A 259 -3.20 -0.64 -17.89
N SER A 260 -2.61 -0.24 -16.76
CA SER A 260 -3.19 -0.29 -15.43
C SER A 260 -3.57 1.11 -14.95
N GLY A 261 -4.56 1.19 -14.05
CA GLY A 261 -5.17 2.45 -13.60
C GLY A 261 -5.05 2.75 -12.10
N HIS A 262 -4.09 2.15 -11.40
CA HIS A 262 -3.95 2.28 -9.93
C HIS A 262 -4.03 3.72 -9.38
N PRO A 263 -3.25 4.70 -9.90
CA PRO A 263 -3.31 6.08 -9.39
C PRO A 263 -4.65 6.76 -9.69
N ILE A 264 -5.26 6.47 -10.84
CA ILE A 264 -6.55 7.03 -11.26
C ILE A 264 -7.64 6.62 -10.26
N TRP A 265 -7.71 5.34 -9.89
CA TRP A 265 -8.74 4.85 -8.97
C TRP A 265 -8.53 5.34 -7.53
N SER A 266 -7.27 5.49 -7.12
CA SER A 266 -6.96 6.13 -5.84
C SER A 266 -7.45 7.57 -5.80
N ALA A 267 -7.27 8.34 -6.90
CA ALA A 267 -7.75 9.71 -7.00
C ALA A 267 -9.28 9.77 -7.04
N VAL A 268 -9.94 8.92 -7.84
CA VAL A 268 -11.41 8.83 -7.90
C VAL A 268 -12.00 8.55 -6.52
N LEU A 269 -11.41 7.60 -5.76
CA LEU A 269 -11.84 7.28 -4.41
C LEU A 269 -11.68 8.48 -3.46
N ALA A 270 -10.56 9.20 -3.54
CA ALA A 270 -10.33 10.40 -2.74
C ALA A 270 -11.38 11.49 -3.06
N PHE A 271 -11.60 11.81 -4.32
CA PHE A 271 -12.61 12.80 -4.72
C PHE A 271 -14.03 12.38 -4.35
N ALA A 272 -14.39 11.10 -4.51
CA ALA A 272 -15.69 10.59 -4.09
C ALA A 272 -15.90 10.76 -2.57
N ALA A 273 -14.87 10.47 -1.77
CA ALA A 273 -14.91 10.68 -0.32
C ALA A 273 -15.03 12.18 0.04
N ALA A 274 -14.29 13.06 -0.64
CA ALA A 274 -14.40 14.51 -0.42
C ALA A 274 -15.81 15.04 -0.75
N ILE A 275 -16.39 14.63 -1.88
CA ILE A 275 -17.75 15.02 -2.28
C ILE A 275 -18.78 14.49 -1.27
N TRP A 276 -18.63 13.24 -0.83
CA TRP A 276 -19.52 12.63 0.17
C TRP A 276 -19.45 13.39 1.50
N GLY A 277 -18.25 13.75 1.96
CA GLY A 277 -18.07 14.56 3.15
C GLY A 277 -18.68 15.95 3.04
N ALA A 278 -18.44 16.63 1.92
CA ALA A 278 -19.03 17.94 1.65
C ALA A 278 -20.57 17.87 1.61
N TYR A 279 -21.12 16.83 0.99
CA TYR A 279 -22.56 16.60 0.94
C TYR A 279 -23.17 16.42 2.34
N ILE A 280 -22.51 15.67 3.23
CA ILE A 280 -22.96 15.52 4.63
C ILE A 280 -23.01 16.89 5.32
N ILE A 281 -21.96 17.72 5.16
CA ILE A 281 -21.90 19.05 5.78
C ILE A 281 -23.00 19.96 5.23
N ILE A 282 -23.26 19.93 3.92
CA ILE A 282 -24.30 20.75 3.28
C ILE A 282 -25.71 20.39 3.77
N GLN A 283 -25.97 19.12 4.12
CA GLN A 283 -27.25 18.73 4.70
C GLN A 283 -27.51 19.37 6.07
N GLY A 284 -26.45 19.83 6.75
CA GLY A 284 -26.54 20.48 8.05
C GLY A 284 -27.01 19.53 9.16
N PRO A 285 -27.32 20.08 10.35
CA PRO A 285 -27.73 19.30 11.50
C PRO A 285 -29.08 18.65 11.24
N ARG A 286 -29.11 17.31 11.28
CA ARG A 286 -30.33 16.52 11.49
C ARG A 286 -30.54 16.25 12.97
#